data_AF-T1XNA5-F1
#
_entry.id   AF-T1XNA5-F1
#
_cell.length_a   1.000
_cell.length_b   1.000
_cell.length_c   1.000
_cell.angle_alpha   90.00
_cell.angle_beta   90.00
_cell.angle_gamma   90.00
#
_symmetry.space_group_name_H-M   'P 1'
#
loop_
_entity.id
_entity.type
_entity.pdbx_description
1 polymer ?
#
loop_
_entity_poly.entity_id
_entity_poly.type
_entity_poly.pdbx_seq_one_letter_code
_entity_poly.pdbx_strand_id
1 'polypeptide(L)'
;MLRLSKRTQLIGSFATGAVVAGALLTFAMNSPAVSVTAPSKPARAAAAVPLIAATQSRLDLLRNEAASGDEFSNRALSQALLDEFDLTGDSDDLYEAMLWVDRRWDLHGNQELAARIVDRYCGHRVVRWHLFCVLGE
;
A
#
# COMPACT_ATOMS: atom_id res chain seq x y z
N MET A 1 -23.93 -24.89 -50.99
CA MET A 1 -23.67 -25.98 -50.03
C MET A 1 -23.82 -25.42 -48.63
N LEU A 2 -24.89 -25.81 -47.92
CA LEU A 2 -25.15 -25.41 -46.53
C LEU A 2 -24.20 -26.17 -45.58
N ARG A 3 -23.63 -25.47 -44.60
CA ARG A 3 -23.30 -26.08 -43.30
C ARG A 3 -23.94 -25.25 -42.19
N LEU A 4 -24.89 -25.90 -41.55
CA LEU A 4 -25.63 -25.49 -40.36
C LEU A 4 -24.89 -26.02 -39.11
N SER A 5 -25.17 -25.41 -37.97
CA SER A 5 -24.94 -25.93 -36.60
C SER A 5 -23.53 -25.70 -36.04
N LYS A 6 -23.32 -25.28 -34.80
CA LYS A 6 -24.10 -25.57 -33.59
C LYS A 6 -23.74 -24.56 -32.49
N ARG A 7 -24.77 -23.96 -31.87
CA ARG A 7 -24.72 -23.24 -30.60
C ARG A 7 -24.06 -24.10 -29.52
N THR A 8 -23.18 -23.53 -28.69
CA THR A 8 -23.05 -23.96 -27.30
C THR A 8 -22.74 -22.75 -26.41
N GLN A 9 -23.79 -22.19 -25.84
CA GLN A 9 -23.71 -21.39 -24.61
C GLN A 9 -23.37 -22.35 -23.47
N LEU A 10 -22.40 -22.01 -22.62
CA LEU A 10 -22.31 -22.59 -21.27
C LEU A 10 -22.13 -21.45 -20.27
N ILE A 11 -23.27 -21.05 -19.75
CA ILE A 11 -23.46 -20.31 -18.50
C ILE A 11 -23.08 -21.29 -17.38
N GLY A 12 -22.10 -20.94 -16.56
CA GLY A 12 -21.69 -21.70 -15.39
C GLY A 12 -21.88 -20.87 -14.13
N SER A 13 -22.99 -21.12 -13.44
CA SER A 13 -23.36 -20.54 -12.15
C SER A 13 -22.33 -20.87 -11.05
N PHE A 14 -21.95 -19.90 -10.22
CA PHE A 14 -21.24 -20.16 -8.97
C PHE A 14 -22.24 -20.12 -7.82
N ALA A 15 -22.52 -21.32 -7.31
CA ALA A 15 -23.47 -21.57 -6.25
C ALA A 15 -22.96 -21.08 -4.88
N THR A 16 -23.90 -20.56 -4.13
CA THR A 16 -23.89 -20.22 -2.72
C THR A 16 -23.44 -21.41 -1.86
N GLY A 17 -22.48 -21.20 -0.97
CA GLY A 17 -22.07 -22.17 0.05
C GLY A 17 -22.08 -21.55 1.44
N ALA A 18 -23.21 -21.64 2.14
CA ALA A 18 -23.31 -21.43 3.58
C ALA A 18 -23.26 -22.79 4.26
N VAL A 19 -22.32 -23.01 5.19
CA VAL A 19 -22.32 -24.16 6.10
C VAL A 19 -22.00 -23.69 7.53
N VAL A 20 -22.82 -24.21 8.42
CA VAL A 20 -23.08 -23.89 9.82
C VAL A 20 -22.09 -24.58 10.77
N ALA A 21 -21.95 -24.00 11.98
CA ALA A 21 -21.72 -24.63 13.30
C ALA A 21 -20.51 -24.01 14.02
N GLY A 22 -20.53 -23.70 15.32
CA GLY A 22 -21.46 -24.09 16.37
C GLY A 22 -20.66 -24.59 17.58
N ALA A 23 -20.57 -23.73 18.60
CA ALA A 23 -20.38 -24.00 20.03
C ALA A 23 -19.01 -24.48 20.59
N LEU A 24 -18.81 -24.03 21.85
CA LEU A 24 -17.83 -24.39 22.89
C LEU A 24 -16.54 -23.54 22.82
N LEU A 25 -16.21 -22.70 23.81
CA LEU A 25 -16.02 -23.05 25.21
C LEU A 25 -16.18 -21.83 26.14
N THR A 26 -17.16 -21.91 27.03
CA THR A 26 -17.16 -21.24 28.33
C THR A 26 -16.28 -22.03 29.30
N PHE A 27 -15.20 -21.46 29.84
CA PHE A 27 -14.66 -21.79 31.17
C PHE A 27 -13.49 -20.85 31.53
N ALA A 28 -13.68 -20.01 32.55
CA ALA A 28 -12.71 -19.64 33.59
C ALA A 28 -13.14 -18.36 34.33
N MET A 29 -14.24 -18.45 35.09
CA MET A 29 -14.39 -17.60 36.27
C MET A 29 -13.57 -18.24 37.38
N ASN A 30 -12.40 -17.66 37.68
CA ASN A 30 -11.71 -17.63 38.97
C ASN A 30 -10.25 -17.24 38.73
N SER A 31 -9.96 -15.95 38.74
CA SER A 31 -8.61 -15.45 38.95
C SER A 31 -8.69 -14.29 39.94
N PRO A 32 -7.83 -14.28 40.99
CA PRO A 32 -7.79 -13.19 41.95
C PRO A 32 -7.43 -11.90 41.19
N ALA A 33 -8.10 -10.80 41.53
CA ALA A 33 -7.80 -9.48 41.03
C ALA A 33 -6.39 -9.07 41.51
N VAL A 34 -5.36 -9.50 40.79
CA VAL A 34 -4.05 -8.88 40.85
C VAL A 34 -4.23 -7.51 40.22
N SER A 35 -4.10 -6.46 41.03
CA SER A 35 -4.02 -5.09 40.56
C SER A 35 -2.85 -4.97 39.58
N VAL A 36 -3.15 -5.10 38.28
CA VAL A 36 -2.22 -4.75 37.22
C VAL A 36 -2.08 -3.24 37.28
N THR A 37 -0.97 -2.78 37.85
CA THR A 37 -0.51 -1.40 37.71
C THR A 37 -0.57 -1.05 36.23
N ALA A 38 -1.39 -0.06 35.87
CA ALA A 38 -1.52 0.38 34.50
C ALA A 38 -0.12 0.65 33.93
N PRO A 39 0.23 0.13 32.73
CA PRO A 39 1.47 0.49 32.09
C PRO A 39 1.48 2.01 31.96
N SER A 40 2.41 2.67 32.65
CA SER A 40 2.68 4.08 32.42
C SER A 40 3.03 4.21 30.95
N LYS A 41 2.09 4.80 30.20
CA LYS A 41 2.20 5.09 28.77
C LYS A 41 3.59 5.67 28.53
N PRO A 42 4.44 5.06 27.69
CA PRO A 42 5.77 5.61 27.49
C PRO A 42 5.59 7.02 26.92
N ALA A 43 6.32 7.99 27.45
CA ALA A 43 6.38 9.39 27.02
C ALA A 43 6.89 9.57 25.56
N ARG A 44 6.94 8.48 24.78
CA ARG A 44 7.36 8.42 23.37
C ARG A 44 6.41 9.16 22.43
N ALA A 45 5.15 9.35 22.82
CA ALA A 45 4.18 10.07 22.00
C ALA A 45 4.52 11.56 21.82
N ALA A 46 5.10 12.23 22.83
CA ALA A 46 5.36 13.68 22.76
C ALA A 46 6.57 14.01 21.87
N ALA A 47 7.56 13.13 21.79
CA ALA A 47 8.76 13.32 20.96
C ALA A 47 8.55 12.92 19.48
N ALA A 48 7.51 12.13 19.18
CA ALA A 48 7.20 11.72 17.81
C ALA A 48 6.47 12.83 17.01
N VAL A 49 5.65 13.64 17.68
CA VAL A 49 4.84 14.69 17.00
C VAL A 49 5.70 15.71 16.23
N PRO A 50 6.81 16.25 16.78
CA PRO A 50 7.64 17.21 16.04
C PRO A 50 8.31 16.60 14.80
N LEU A 51 8.71 15.33 14.89
CA LEU A 51 9.36 14.59 13.80
C LEU A 51 8.38 14.30 12.65
N ILE A 52 7.15 13.90 12.97
CA ILE A 52 6.09 13.67 11.98
C ILE A 52 5.72 14.99 11.29
N ALA A 53 5.53 16.07 12.06
CA ALA A 53 5.23 17.38 11.50
C ALA A 53 6.36 17.92 10.59
N ALA A 54 7.62 17.72 10.98
CA ALA A 54 8.77 18.07 10.14
C ALA A 54 8.82 17.25 8.84
N THR A 55 8.50 15.96 8.92
CA THR A 55 8.46 15.06 7.75
C THR A 55 7.34 15.46 6.79
N GLN A 56 6.14 15.75 7.30
CA GLN A 56 5.02 16.25 6.49
C GLN A 56 5.37 17.59 5.82
N SER A 57 5.94 18.54 6.57
CA SER A 57 6.38 19.83 6.03
C SER A 57 7.40 19.66 4.89
N ARG A 58 8.34 18.70 5.03
CA ARG A 58 9.30 18.37 3.98
C ARG A 58 8.62 17.78 2.74
N LEU A 59 7.67 16.86 2.92
CA LEU A 59 6.92 16.28 1.81
C LEU A 59 6.09 17.34 1.08
N ASP A 60 5.48 18.28 1.80
CA ASP A 60 4.69 19.38 1.21
C ASP A 60 5.55 20.32 0.37
N LEU A 61 6.77 20.64 0.83
CA LEU A 61 7.72 21.41 0.04
C LEU A 61 8.08 20.67 -1.25
N LEU A 62 8.41 19.37 -1.15
CA LEU A 62 8.72 18.54 -2.31
C LEU A 62 7.53 18.42 -3.28
N ARG A 63 6.29 18.32 -2.78
CA ARG A 63 5.07 18.32 -3.60
C ARG A 63 4.94 19.61 -4.40
N ASN A 64 5.18 20.76 -3.78
CA ASN A 64 5.10 22.06 -4.45
C ASN A 64 6.17 22.21 -5.53
N GLU A 65 7.42 21.85 -5.22
CA GLU A 65 8.52 21.90 -6.18
C GLU A 65 8.32 20.92 -7.34
N ALA A 66 7.95 19.67 -7.05
CA ALA A 66 7.62 18.67 -8.06
C ALA A 66 6.44 19.11 -8.94
N ALA A 67 5.41 19.74 -8.35
CA ALA A 67 4.29 20.32 -9.09
C ALA A 67 4.70 21.48 -10.00
N SER A 68 5.75 22.24 -9.64
CA SER A 68 6.32 23.29 -10.49
C SER A 68 7.08 22.74 -11.71
N GLY A 69 7.26 21.42 -11.78
CA GLY A 69 7.97 20.74 -12.85
C GLY A 69 9.38 20.31 -12.49
N ASP A 70 9.85 20.57 -11.27
CA ASP A 70 11.19 20.18 -10.83
C ASP A 70 11.33 18.65 -10.73
N GLU A 71 12.22 18.10 -11.56
CA GLU A 71 12.40 16.66 -11.70
C GLU A 71 13.14 16.05 -10.51
N PHE A 72 14.06 16.80 -9.91
CA PHE A 72 14.79 16.35 -8.74
C PHE A 72 13.85 16.19 -7.55
N SER A 73 13.00 17.18 -7.29
CA SER A 73 12.00 17.17 -6.24
C SER A 73 10.91 16.14 -6.50
N ASN A 74 10.52 15.88 -7.76
CA ASN A 74 9.63 14.74 -8.07
C ASN A 74 10.28 13.40 -7.68
N ARG A 75 11.53 13.16 -8.08
CA ARG A 75 12.27 11.94 -7.72
C ARG A 75 12.41 11.82 -6.20
N ALA A 76 12.82 12.88 -5.53
CA ALA A 76 12.99 12.92 -4.08
C ALA A 76 11.67 12.71 -3.34
N LEU A 77 10.57 13.27 -3.84
CA LEU A 77 9.23 13.05 -3.31
C LEU A 77 8.80 11.60 -3.44
N SER A 78 8.94 11.03 -4.65
CA SER A 78 8.58 9.63 -4.92
C SER A 78 9.37 8.69 -4.00
N GLN A 79 10.68 8.91 -3.84
CA GLN A 79 11.50 8.13 -2.92
C GLN A 79 11.05 8.30 -1.46
N ALA A 80 10.82 9.54 -1.02
CA ALA A 80 10.43 9.82 0.36
C ALA A 80 9.06 9.21 0.73
N LEU A 81 8.11 9.18 -0.20
CA LEU A 81 6.81 8.54 0.00
C LEU A 81 6.93 7.01 0.07
N LEU A 82 7.79 6.40 -0.76
CA LEU A 82 8.08 4.95 -0.65
C LEU A 82 8.80 4.61 0.65
N ASP A 83 9.69 5.49 1.12
CA ASP A 83 10.35 5.33 2.42
C ASP A 83 9.34 5.44 3.58
N GLU A 84 8.39 6.38 3.51
CA GLU A 84 7.32 6.49 4.51
C GLU A 84 6.43 5.24 4.49
N PHE A 85 6.05 4.73 3.30
CA PHE A 85 5.32 3.47 3.18
C PHE A 85 6.09 2.29 3.78
N ASP A 86 7.40 2.18 3.54
CA ASP A 86 8.22 1.12 4.13
C ASP A 86 8.24 1.19 5.67
N LEU A 87 8.06 2.38 6.25
CA LEU A 87 8.01 2.61 7.70
C LEU A 87 6.62 2.41 8.31
N THR A 88 5.57 2.89 7.64
CA THR A 88 4.20 2.97 8.19
C THR A 88 3.30 1.84 7.69
N GLY A 89 3.57 1.32 6.49
CA GLY A 89 2.67 0.44 5.75
C GLY A 89 1.43 1.14 5.19
N ASP A 90 1.38 2.48 5.20
CA ASP A 90 0.22 3.24 4.73
C ASP A 90 0.11 3.20 3.20
N SER A 91 -0.95 2.57 2.72
CA SER A 91 -1.19 2.44 1.27
C SER A 91 -1.41 3.77 0.56
N ASP A 92 -1.77 4.83 1.29
CA ASP A 92 -1.96 6.16 0.72
C ASP A 92 -0.62 6.77 0.28
N ASP A 93 0.44 6.58 1.07
CA ASP A 93 1.80 7.02 0.72
C ASP A 93 2.32 6.29 -0.52
N LEU A 94 2.09 4.97 -0.59
CA LEU A 94 2.46 4.17 -1.77
C LEU A 94 1.65 4.58 -3.00
N TYR A 95 0.34 4.82 -2.84
CA TYR A 95 -0.50 5.30 -3.93
C TYR A 95 -0.04 6.67 -4.45
N GLU A 96 0.25 7.60 -3.54
CA GLU A 96 0.76 8.92 -3.91
C GLU A 96 2.13 8.80 -4.61
N ALA A 97 3.03 7.96 -4.10
CA ALA A 97 4.32 7.73 -4.73
C ALA A 97 4.16 7.30 -6.20
N MET A 98 3.25 6.36 -6.48
CA MET A 98 3.00 5.89 -7.84
C MET A 98 2.46 6.99 -8.75
N LEU A 99 1.61 7.91 -8.24
CA LEU A 99 1.15 9.07 -9.04
C LEU A 99 2.29 9.98 -9.47
N TRP A 100 3.27 10.20 -8.59
CA TRP A 100 4.43 11.04 -8.89
C TRP A 100 5.40 10.36 -9.87
N VAL A 101 5.59 9.05 -9.72
CA VAL A 101 6.38 8.24 -10.64
C VAL A 101 5.80 8.26 -12.06
N ASP A 102 4.48 8.11 -12.19
CA ASP A 102 3.79 8.13 -13.48
C ASP A 102 3.96 9.45 -14.24
N ARG A 103 4.04 10.57 -13.52
CA ARG A 103 4.15 11.90 -14.14
C ARG A 103 5.43 12.12 -14.94
N ARG A 104 6.52 11.44 -14.58
CA ARG A 104 7.87 11.72 -15.14
C ARG A 104 8.59 10.43 -15.56
N TRP A 105 7.82 9.40 -15.91
CA TRP A 105 8.31 8.08 -16.28
C TRP A 105 9.32 8.08 -17.44
N ASP A 106 9.11 8.95 -18.43
CA ASP A 106 9.87 9.03 -19.68
C ASP A 106 11.25 9.71 -19.56
N LEU A 107 11.59 10.22 -18.38
CA LEU A 107 12.81 11.00 -18.19
C LEU A 107 13.96 10.16 -17.63
N HIS A 108 15.14 10.41 -18.19
CA HIS A 108 16.37 9.69 -17.88
C HIS A 108 16.69 9.79 -16.38
N GLY A 109 17.13 8.68 -15.78
CA GLY A 109 17.56 8.61 -14.37
C GLY A 109 16.62 7.84 -13.43
N ASN A 110 15.40 7.48 -13.86
CA ASN A 110 14.42 6.75 -13.01
C ASN A 110 14.68 5.24 -12.85
N GLN A 111 15.79 4.70 -13.35
CA GLN A 111 16.03 3.26 -13.37
C GLN A 111 16.15 2.65 -11.96
N GLU A 112 16.82 3.32 -11.03
CA GLU A 112 16.95 2.81 -9.66
C GLU A 112 15.60 2.78 -8.92
N LEU A 113 14.79 3.82 -9.13
CA LEU A 113 13.45 3.90 -8.56
C LEU A 113 12.53 2.83 -9.15
N ALA A 114 12.56 2.64 -10.47
CA ALA A 114 11.83 1.59 -11.16
C ALA A 114 12.25 0.19 -10.65
N ALA A 115 13.54 -0.07 -10.52
CA ALA A 115 14.05 -1.34 -10.02
C ALA A 115 13.56 -1.62 -8.60
N ARG A 116 13.58 -0.61 -7.71
CA ARG A 116 13.01 -0.74 -6.35
C ARG A 116 11.52 -1.09 -6.39
N ILE A 117 10.75 -0.43 -7.25
CA ILE A 117 9.31 -0.67 -7.36
C ILE A 117 9.03 -2.10 -7.80
N VAL A 118 9.76 -2.57 -8.81
CA VAL A 118 9.65 -3.93 -9.32
C VAL A 118 9.98 -4.97 -8.24
N ASP A 119 11.12 -4.80 -7.58
CA ASP A 119 11.64 -5.73 -6.58
C ASP A 119 10.72 -5.84 -5.34
N ARG A 120 10.15 -4.73 -4.88
CA ARG A 120 9.51 -4.68 -3.54
C ARG A 120 8.00 -4.55 -3.56
N TYR A 121 7.43 -3.88 -4.56
CA TYR A 121 6.04 -3.42 -4.48
C TYR A 121 5.10 -4.07 -5.49
N CYS A 122 5.58 -4.83 -6.48
CA CYS A 122 4.70 -5.47 -7.48
C CYS A 122 3.68 -6.46 -6.89
N GLY A 123 3.95 -7.06 -5.73
CA GLY A 123 2.95 -7.87 -5.02
C GLY A 123 1.84 -7.06 -4.35
N HIS A 124 2.02 -5.74 -4.20
CA HIS A 124 1.08 -4.88 -3.51
C HIS A 124 -0.12 -4.51 -4.38
N ARG A 125 -1.32 -4.44 -3.80
CA ARG A 125 -2.58 -4.18 -4.53
C ARG A 125 -2.59 -2.89 -5.35
N VAL A 126 -1.83 -1.88 -4.90
CA VAL A 126 -1.71 -0.57 -5.56
C VAL A 126 -0.87 -0.67 -6.84
N VAL A 127 0.18 -1.49 -6.83
CA VAL A 127 1.22 -1.50 -7.88
C VAL A 127 1.11 -2.72 -8.79
N ARG A 128 0.41 -3.79 -8.38
CA ARG A 128 0.35 -5.06 -9.14
C ARG A 128 -0.14 -4.94 -10.58
N TRP A 129 -0.87 -3.87 -10.91
CA TRP A 129 -1.38 -3.60 -12.26
C TRP A 129 -0.64 -2.45 -12.95
N HIS A 130 0.40 -1.92 -12.30
CA HIS A 130 1.23 -0.86 -12.84
C HIS A 130 2.12 -1.39 -13.97
N LEU A 131 2.45 -0.52 -14.92
CA LEU A 131 3.25 -0.86 -16.11
C LEU A 131 4.56 -1.60 -15.76
N PHE A 132 5.23 -1.15 -14.69
CA PHE A 132 6.42 -1.80 -14.13
C PHE A 132 6.28 -3.30 -13.86
N CYS A 133 5.11 -3.68 -13.35
CA CYS A 133 4.86 -5.01 -12.83
C CYS A 133 4.21 -5.92 -13.86
N VAL A 134 3.42 -5.35 -14.78
CA VAL A 134 2.75 -6.12 -15.84
C VAL A 134 3.71 -6.47 -16.98
N LEU A 135 4.72 -5.63 -17.25
CA LEU A 135 5.70 -5.85 -18.33
C LEU A 135 7.01 -6.51 -17.86
N GLY A 136 7.15 -6.78 -16.56
CA GLY A 136 8.35 -7.34 -15.93
C GLY A 136 8.23 -8.77 -15.43
N GLU A 137 7.10 -9.45 -15.69
CA GLU A 137 6.95 -10.92 -15.51
C GLU A 137 7.61 -11.72 -16.64
#